data_AF-J5VVQ0-F1
#
_entry.id   AF-J5VVQ0-F1
#
_cell.length_a   1.000
_cell.length_b   1.000
_cell.length_c   1.000
_cell.angle_alpha   90.00
_cell.angle_beta   90.00
_cell.angle_gamma   90.00
#
_symmetry.space_group_name_H-M   'P 1'
#
loop_
_entity.id
_entity.type
_entity.pdbx_description
1 polymer ?
#
loop_
_entity_poly.entity_id
_entity_poly.type
_entity_poly.pdbx_seq_one_letter_code
_entity_poly.pdbx_strand_id
1 'polypeptide(L)'
;MFVQCKDVNARERDACFYDFFSQYIKQSILKSPYKELEGEATLLFSVEKDGSVALVRCVASSLYIRKEVQRTMDQFPKLIPAQQWGKPVRYFYRCRIRLN
;
A
#
# COMPACT_ATOMS: atom_id res chain seq x y z
N MET A 1 -5.85 -7.47 -1.68
CA MET A 1 -5.58 -7.67 -3.12
C MET A 1 -6.42 -6.70 -3.94
N PHE A 2 -5.86 -6.14 -5.02
CA PHE A 2 -6.61 -5.33 -6.00
C PHE A 2 -7.45 -6.22 -6.92
N VAL A 3 -8.57 -5.70 -7.45
CA VAL A 3 -9.43 -6.45 -8.39
C VAL A 3 -8.65 -6.86 -9.64
N GLN A 4 -7.78 -5.99 -10.13
CA GLN A 4 -6.91 -6.20 -11.29
C GLN A 4 -5.93 -7.36 -11.11
N CYS A 5 -5.60 -7.73 -9.87
CA CYS A 5 -4.69 -8.84 -9.57
C CYS A 5 -5.42 -10.17 -9.34
N LYS A 6 -6.75 -10.22 -9.46
CA LYS A 6 -7.54 -11.42 -9.17
C LYS A 6 -7.31 -12.55 -10.19
N ASP A 7 -7.21 -12.19 -11.47
CA ASP A 7 -7.11 -13.14 -12.58
C ASP A 7 -5.65 -13.45 -12.96
N VAL A 8 -4.70 -12.85 -12.23
CA VAL A 8 -3.27 -13.10 -12.39
C VAL A 8 -2.88 -14.43 -11.74
N ASN A 9 -1.89 -15.11 -12.32
CA ASN A 9 -1.37 -16.38 -11.79
C ASN A 9 -0.97 -16.23 -10.32
N ALA A 10 -1.25 -17.25 -9.51
CA ALA A 10 -0.93 -17.28 -8.08
C ALA A 10 0.50 -16.86 -7.73
N ARG A 11 1.48 -17.19 -8.58
CA ARG A 11 2.89 -16.83 -8.39
C ARG A 11 3.19 -15.35 -8.62
N GLU A 12 2.33 -14.66 -9.36
CA GLU A 12 2.50 -13.26 -9.79
C GLU A 12 1.60 -12.30 -9.01
N ARG A 13 0.61 -12.81 -8.27
CA ARG A 13 -0.34 -11.98 -7.52
C ARG A 13 0.32 -11.01 -6.54
N ASP A 14 1.38 -11.45 -5.87
CA ASP A 14 2.13 -10.59 -4.94
C ASP A 14 2.85 -9.47 -5.70
N ALA A 15 3.51 -9.80 -6.81
CA ALA A 15 4.17 -8.80 -7.65
C ALA A 15 3.17 -7.79 -8.21
N CYS A 16 2.03 -8.26 -8.74
CA CYS A 16 0.93 -7.41 -9.20
C CYS A 16 0.45 -6.48 -8.08
N PHE A 17 0.22 -7.02 -6.88
CA PHE A 17 -0.23 -6.23 -5.75
C PHE A 17 0.77 -5.13 -5.38
N TYR A 18 2.06 -5.48 -5.26
CA TYR A 18 3.08 -4.51 -4.91
C TYR A 18 3.28 -3.44 -5.98
N ASP A 19 3.12 -3.80 -7.26
CA ASP A 19 3.19 -2.83 -8.36
C ASP A 19 2.07 -1.78 -8.25
N PHE A 20 0.81 -2.21 -8.23
CA PHE A 20 -0.34 -1.29 -8.08
C PHE A 20 -0.28 -0.48 -6.77
N PHE A 21 0.08 -1.12 -5.66
CA PHE A 21 0.21 -0.44 -4.38
C PHE A 21 1.28 0.66 -4.43
N SER A 22 2.47 0.33 -4.94
CA SER A 22 3.57 1.29 -5.03
C SER A 22 3.24 2.44 -5.97
N GLN A 23 2.59 2.18 -7.11
CA GLN A 23 2.16 3.20 -8.06
C GLN A 23 1.12 4.14 -7.45
N TYR A 24 0.11 3.60 -6.75
CA TYR A 24 -0.92 4.41 -6.10
C TYR A 24 -0.31 5.40 -5.09
N ILE A 25 0.58 4.90 -4.22
CA ILE A 25 1.24 5.73 -3.21
C ILE A 25 2.13 6.78 -3.88
N LYS A 26 2.94 6.39 -4.87
CA LYS A 26 3.79 7.34 -5.61
C LYS A 26 2.97 8.45 -6.27
N GLN A 27 1.90 8.10 -6.98
CA GLN A 27 1.04 9.07 -7.65
C GLN A 27 0.35 10.01 -6.67
N SER A 28 -0.07 9.53 -5.50
CA SER A 28 -0.66 10.39 -4.46
C SER A 28 0.37 11.37 -3.91
N ILE A 29 1.58 10.90 -3.62
CA ILE A 29 2.66 11.72 -3.06
C ILE A 29 3.13 12.78 -4.06
N LEU A 30 3.30 12.41 -5.33
CA LEU A 30 3.74 13.33 -6.40
C LEU A 30 2.72 14.43 -6.74
N LYS A 31 1.43 14.22 -6.44
CA LYS A 31 0.39 15.25 -6.60
C LYS A 31 0.43 16.32 -5.51
N SER A 32 1.18 16.09 -4.44
CA SER A 32 1.24 17.00 -3.32
C SER A 32 2.15 18.20 -3.64
N PRO A 33 1.79 19.43 -3.22
CA PRO A 33 2.44 20.67 -3.69
C PRO A 33 3.86 20.90 -3.15
N TYR A 34 4.38 20.02 -2.29
CA TYR A 34 5.68 20.20 -1.66
C TYR A 34 6.79 19.53 -2.49
N LYS A 35 7.95 20.18 -2.55
CA LYS A 35 9.04 19.85 -3.48
C LYS A 35 10.07 18.84 -2.95
N GLU A 36 10.06 18.52 -1.66
CA GLU A 36 10.95 17.52 -1.06
C GLU A 36 10.37 16.11 -1.19
N LEU A 37 10.32 15.63 -2.43
CA LEU A 37 9.74 14.33 -2.77
C LEU A 37 10.80 13.24 -2.89
N GLU A 38 12.09 13.57 -2.92
CA GLU A 38 13.16 12.58 -2.95
C GLU A 38 13.28 11.86 -1.61
N GLY A 39 13.39 10.53 -1.67
CA GLY A 39 13.65 9.71 -0.51
C GLY A 39 12.95 8.36 -0.57
N GLU A 40 12.77 7.77 0.60
CA GLU A 40 12.10 6.48 0.71
C GLU A 40 11.20 6.36 1.94
N ALA A 41 10.27 5.42 1.84
CA ALA A 41 9.40 4.99 2.92
C ALA A 41 9.28 3.46 2.95
N THR A 42 9.32 2.88 4.13
CA THR A 42 8.96 1.48 4.40
C THR A 42 7.66 1.46 5.19
N LEU A 43 6.64 0.79 4.63
CA LEU A 43 5.31 0.67 5.20
C LEU A 43 5.10 -0.77 5.66
N LEU A 44 4.54 -0.91 6.86
CA LEU A 44 3.89 -2.12 7.34
C LEU A 44 2.42 -1.77 7.51
N PHE A 45 1.54 -2.51 6.87
CA PHE A 45 0.10 -2.27 6.92
C PHE A 45 -0.67 -3.59 6.89
N SER A 46 -1.91 -3.58 7.36
CA SER A 46 -2.82 -4.72 7.27
C SER A 46 -3.93 -4.45 6.27
N VAL A 47 -4.38 -5.52 5.61
CA VAL A 47 -5.69 -5.58 4.99
C VAL A 47 -6.59 -6.39 5.89
N GLU A 48 -7.66 -5.78 6.37
CA GLU A 48 -8.61 -6.33 7.31
C GLU A 48 -9.61 -7.27 6.63
N LYS A 49 -10.37 -8.03 7.43
CA LYS A 49 -11.37 -8.99 6.92
C LYS A 49 -12.49 -8.32 6.11
N ASP A 50 -12.76 -7.03 6.37
CA ASP A 50 -13.73 -6.22 5.64
C ASP A 50 -13.12 -5.49 4.42
N GLY A 51 -11.82 -5.73 4.16
CA GLY A 51 -11.08 -5.09 3.09
C GLY A 51 -10.48 -3.72 3.44
N SER A 52 -10.76 -3.16 4.62
CA SER A 52 -10.14 -1.90 5.03
C SER A 52 -8.63 -2.05 5.17
N VAL A 53 -7.89 -0.97 4.89
CA VAL A 53 -6.44 -0.94 4.96
C VAL A 53 -6.02 -0.10 6.15
N ALA A 54 -5.20 -0.66 7.03
CA ALA A 54 -4.72 0.04 8.21
C ALA A 54 -3.19 0.13 8.20
N LEU A 55 -2.66 1.35 8.29
CA LEU A 55 -1.23 1.56 8.43
C LEU A 55 -0.79 1.19 9.86
N VAL A 56 0.10 0.20 9.98
CA VAL A 56 0.60 -0.31 11.27
C VAL A 56 1.89 0.41 11.65
N ARG A 57 2.79 0.61 10.69
CA ARG A 57 4.05 1.33 10.88
C ARG A 57 4.51 1.96 9.58
N CYS A 58 5.01 3.18 9.66
CA CYS A 58 5.72 3.86 8.58
C CYS A 58 7.11 4.29 9.09
N VAL A 59 8.16 4.00 8.32
CA VAL A 59 9.50 4.54 8.51
C VAL A 59 9.85 5.27 7.22
N ALA A 60 10.00 6.58 7.30
CA ALA A 60 10.28 7.42 6.13
C ALA A 60 11.53 8.27 6.36
N SER A 61 12.19 8.61 5.27
CA SER A 61 13.38 9.47 5.21
C SER A 61 13.11 10.93 5.64
N SER A 62 11.88 11.43 5.43
CA SER A 62 11.48 12.77 5.88
C SER A 62 10.11 12.74 6.57
N LEU A 63 9.87 13.74 7.43
CA LEU A 63 8.57 13.93 8.08
C LEU A 63 7.47 14.21 7.04
N TYR A 64 7.82 14.87 5.95
CA TYR A 64 6.90 15.20 4.88
C TYR A 64 6.40 13.95 4.16
N ILE A 65 7.31 13.05 3.73
CA ILE A 65 6.94 11.77 3.11
C ILE A 65 6.09 10.94 4.08
N ARG A 66 6.41 10.92 5.38
CA ARG A 66 5.61 10.22 6.39
C ARG A 66 4.16 10.73 6.44
N LYS A 67 3.96 12.05 6.46
CA LYS A 67 2.63 12.67 6.50
C LYS A 67 1.82 12.33 5.26
N GLU A 68 2.45 12.39 4.09
CA GLU A 68 1.77 12.13 2.82
C GLU A 68 1.42 10.65 2.64
N VAL A 69 2.30 9.75 3.09
CA VAL A 69 2.01 8.32 3.18
C VAL A 69 0.82 8.07 4.12
N GLN A 70 0.81 8.66 5.32
CA GLN A 70 -0.32 8.51 6.25
C GLN A 70 -1.63 8.99 5.62
N ARG A 71 -1.63 10.20 5.05
CA ARG A 71 -2.80 10.78 4.36
C ARG A 71 -3.33 9.86 3.27
N THR A 72 -2.42 9.29 2.46
CA THR A 72 -2.80 8.39 1.37
C THR A 72 -3.35 7.06 1.88
N MET A 73 -2.75 6.51 2.95
CA MET A 73 -3.22 5.27 3.58
C MET A 73 -4.60 5.43 4.23
N ASP A 74 -4.88 6.59 4.82
CA ASP A 74 -6.18 6.89 5.44
C ASP A 74 -7.31 7.02 4.39
N GLN A 75 -6.96 7.39 3.15
CA GLN A 75 -7.88 7.51 2.02
C GLN A 75 -7.88 6.27 1.10
N PHE A 76 -7.13 5.24 1.48
CA PHE A 76 -6.89 4.10 0.60
C PHE A 76 -8.18 3.30 0.39
N PRO A 77 -8.50 2.90 -0.86
CA PRO A 77 -9.74 2.18 -1.13
C PRO A 77 -9.75 0.80 -0.45
N LYS A 78 -10.95 0.30 -0.12
CA LYS A 78 -11.09 -1.07 0.37
C LYS A 78 -10.56 -2.06 -0.67
N LEU A 79 -9.79 -3.03 -0.20
CA LEU A 79 -9.23 -4.11 -1.00
C LEU A 79 -10.00 -5.41 -0.82
N ILE A 80 -9.77 -6.36 -1.72
CA ILE A 80 -10.22 -7.73 -1.51
C ILE A 80 -9.37 -8.34 -0.37
N PRO A 81 -9.98 -8.81 0.73
CA PRO A 81 -9.23 -9.44 1.82
C PRO A 81 -8.56 -10.73 1.36
N ALA A 82 -7.46 -11.10 2.01
CA ALA A 82 -6.89 -12.42 1.84
C ALA A 82 -7.89 -13.49 2.32
N GLN A 83 -7.85 -14.68 1.72
CA GLN A 83 -8.74 -15.77 2.08
C GLN A 83 -7.94 -17.00 2.51
N GLN A 84 -8.37 -17.61 3.61
CA GLN A 84 -7.91 -18.92 4.06
C GLN A 84 -9.13 -19.83 4.19
N TRP A 85 -9.12 -20.95 3.45
CA TRP A 85 -10.25 -21.89 3.39
C TRP A 85 -11.60 -21.21 3.09
N GLY A 86 -11.59 -20.26 2.14
CA GLY A 86 -12.77 -19.50 1.74
C GLY A 86 -13.22 -18.41 2.73
N LYS A 87 -12.54 -18.23 3.86
CA LYS A 87 -12.88 -17.22 4.86
C LYS A 87 -11.93 -16.02 4.78
N PRO A 88 -12.42 -14.77 4.87
CA PRO A 88 -11.57 -13.59 4.88
C PRO A 88 -10.70 -13.57 6.15
N VAL A 89 -9.41 -13.33 5.97
CA VAL A 89 -8.42 -13.23 7.03
C VAL A 89 -7.66 -11.91 6.95
N ARG A 90 -7.26 -11.39 8.10
CA ARG A 90 -6.35 -10.24 8.17
C ARG A 90 -4.98 -10.68 7.66
N TYR A 91 -4.38 -9.88 6.80
CA TYR A 91 -3.03 -10.15 6.30
C TYR A 91 -2.16 -8.89 6.37
N PHE A 92 -0.89 -9.07 6.74
CA PHE A 92 0.07 -7.98 6.86
C PHE A 92 0.98 -7.93 5.65
N TYR A 93 1.18 -6.73 5.13
CA TYR A 93 2.05 -6.46 3.98
C TYR A 93 3.17 -5.53 4.41
N ARG A 94 4.35 -5.76 3.82
CA ARG A 94 5.51 -4.88 3.95
C ARG A 94 5.92 -4.40 2.57
N CYS A 95 5.94 -3.09 2.36
CA CYS A 95 6.31 -2.49 1.09
C CYS A 95 7.36 -1.41 1.32
N ARG A 96 8.42 -1.41 0.51
CA ARG A 96 9.40 -0.31 0.43
C ARG A 96 9.15 0.48 -0.84
N ILE A 97 9.01 1.79 -0.69
CA ILE A 97 8.75 2.73 -1.78
C ILE A 97 9.92 3.69 -1.85
N ARG A 98 10.49 3.83 -3.04
CA ARG A 98 11.48 4.87 -3.37
C ARG A 98 10.80 5.94 -4.22
N LEU A 99 11.05 7.18 -3.85
CA LEU A 99 10.63 8.40 -4.51
C LEU A 99 11.90 9.10 -4.99
N ASN A 100 11.96 9.40 -6.27
CA ASN A 100 13.16 9.79 -6.99
C ASN A 100 12.82 10.80 -8.08
#